data_AF-A0A7S4T1T8-F1
#
_entry.id   AF-A0A7S4T1T8-F1
#
_cell.length_a   1.000
_cell.length_b   1.000
_cell.length_c   1.000
_cell.angle_alpha   90.00
_cell.angle_beta   90.00
_cell.angle_gamma   90.00
#
_symmetry.space_group_name_H-M   'P 1'
#
loop_
_entity.id
_entity.type
_entity.pdbx_description
1 polymer ?
#
loop_
_entity_poly.entity_id
_entity_poly.type
_entity_poly.pdbx_seq_one_letter_code
_entity_poly.pdbx_strand_id
1 'polypeptide(L)'
;MTNKSPSLSSLNIKITILQGRNLVAKDRALFGIGKKNASDPYVRVFFGGKIHGRTQAGRSLRIDQTIERGRTETQYKTLNPHWRRGIVKISLNSQMANDLISGKDPSLAKIKLLIFDEDQVSEDDDMGTVVIPLRPLLGQPPEAKWYSVEKGKGEHHVKNATGELQVKVEVSGKKVLSLTKGNVYNIPGGKLRVGLGWQLEGRKSKRGMGTDLDISCVAIDYQGHIRMDETVYYGDLENSNRSILHSGDELTGEEDLQGSGDDEVITCDLDRICPYVLGLYFIATVATAGKTFANVTSALVRVTDKRTGALMCNIVPSLAGESTALFLFRLARDTRNRCWALSVIGEGHDTARDFGVLIPEIKNFSRDLVPHISVNPYERVALLSKGGAVRVRDFAGVSEGGKVPSEMTFGLAWDVTNGVNIDLDASVVCLSQNLGVAEIVYYGRLNSNNGSIRHGGDEREGDEKGDDEKIHLSLDKIPDNVEYIGFVINSYSGQELDDVSKASCHLFDSYTLEDRARYVMSNCKALDKHTALVVGCLYRDRSAFAKDEWCLWIISEAAQGKTVKDNLGDLRRALKHGPPKPILQPPIEEDIVFNPMPEPIPVADADIHVVPLHEMEDIYVQF
;
A
#
# COMPACT_ATOMS: atom_id res chain seq x y z
N MET A 1 -4.21 -1.42 -28.42
CA MET A 1 -3.85 -2.72 -27.84
C MET A 1 -4.35 -2.70 -26.41
N THR A 2 -5.56 -3.22 -26.20
CA THR A 2 -6.17 -3.34 -24.88
C THR A 2 -5.34 -4.34 -24.08
N ASN A 3 -4.71 -3.90 -22.99
CA ASN A 3 -4.17 -4.82 -21.98
C ASN A 3 -5.38 -5.57 -21.42
N LYS A 4 -5.63 -6.77 -21.94
CA LYS A 4 -6.69 -7.63 -21.44
C LYS A 4 -6.25 -8.16 -20.08
N SER A 5 -7.04 -7.84 -19.06
CA SER A 5 -6.84 -8.33 -17.69
C SER A 5 -6.74 -9.87 -17.67
N PRO A 6 -5.97 -10.45 -16.71
CA PRO A 6 -5.96 -11.90 -16.50
C PRO A 6 -7.39 -12.43 -16.34
N SER A 7 -7.73 -13.53 -17.00
CA SER A 7 -9.00 -14.24 -16.76
C SER A 7 -8.94 -15.11 -15.48
N LEU A 8 -7.73 -15.33 -14.92
CA LEU A 8 -7.48 -16.17 -13.76
C LEU A 8 -6.85 -15.42 -12.57
N SER A 9 -7.38 -15.65 -11.38
CA SER A 9 -6.81 -15.20 -10.10
C SER A 9 -5.62 -16.06 -9.64
N SER A 10 -5.70 -17.36 -9.94
CA SER A 10 -4.65 -18.32 -9.65
C SER A 10 -4.86 -19.59 -10.48
N LEU A 11 -3.80 -20.39 -10.60
CA LEU A 11 -3.85 -21.69 -11.25
C LEU A 11 -3.19 -22.73 -10.34
N ASN A 12 -3.92 -23.78 -10.03
CA ASN A 12 -3.45 -24.89 -9.21
C ASN A 12 -3.13 -26.09 -10.12
N ILE A 13 -1.95 -26.67 -9.90
CA ILE A 13 -1.48 -27.88 -10.58
C ILE A 13 -1.32 -28.96 -9.52
N LYS A 14 -2.07 -30.05 -9.67
CA LYS A 14 -1.95 -31.24 -8.83
C LYS A 14 -1.33 -32.36 -9.67
N ILE A 15 -0.16 -32.80 -9.25
CA ILE A 15 0.60 -33.87 -9.88
C ILE A 15 0.44 -35.11 -9.01
N THR A 16 -0.08 -36.19 -9.58
CA THR A 16 -0.23 -37.49 -8.90
C THR A 16 0.66 -38.50 -9.60
N ILE A 17 1.73 -38.90 -8.94
CA ILE A 17 2.66 -39.95 -9.40
C ILE A 17 2.14 -41.27 -8.85
N LEU A 18 1.64 -42.14 -9.73
CA LEU A 18 0.90 -43.35 -9.34
C LEU A 18 1.84 -44.54 -9.20
N GLN A 19 2.63 -44.79 -10.25
CA GLN A 19 3.48 -45.97 -10.33
C GLN A 19 4.61 -45.79 -11.37
N GLY A 20 5.67 -46.55 -11.20
CA GLY A 20 6.74 -46.71 -12.20
C GLY A 20 6.74 -48.13 -12.73
N ARG A 21 7.31 -48.33 -13.92
CA ARG A 21 7.58 -49.68 -14.45
C ARG A 21 8.90 -49.76 -15.18
N ASN A 22 9.57 -50.91 -15.07
CA ASN A 22 10.83 -51.22 -15.75
C ASN A 22 11.95 -50.18 -15.51
N LEU A 23 12.00 -49.59 -14.31
CA LEU A 23 13.04 -48.64 -13.94
C LEU A 23 14.43 -49.30 -13.94
N VAL A 24 15.48 -48.50 -14.08
CA VAL A 24 16.87 -49.00 -14.10
C VAL A 24 17.24 -49.52 -12.71
N ALA A 25 17.90 -50.68 -12.63
CA ALA A 25 18.46 -51.16 -11.37
C ALA A 25 19.79 -50.47 -11.07
N LYS A 26 19.95 -50.05 -9.81
CA LYS A 26 21.16 -49.39 -9.31
C LYS A 26 21.81 -50.18 -8.18
N ASP A 27 21.02 -50.79 -7.31
CA ASP A 27 21.52 -51.75 -6.33
C ASP A 27 22.23 -52.95 -6.97
N ARG A 28 23.51 -53.11 -6.65
CA ARG A 28 24.26 -54.34 -6.91
C ARG A 28 24.36 -55.16 -5.64
N ALA A 29 24.09 -56.46 -5.73
CA ALA A 29 24.22 -57.37 -4.60
C ALA A 29 25.66 -57.38 -4.07
N LEU A 30 25.90 -56.75 -2.92
CA LEU A 30 27.13 -56.90 -2.15
C LEU A 30 27.12 -58.28 -1.47
N PHE A 31 28.14 -59.08 -1.76
CA PHE A 31 28.40 -60.39 -1.11
C PHE A 31 27.26 -61.42 -1.13
N GLY A 32 26.38 -61.37 -2.14
CA GLY A 32 25.39 -62.43 -2.39
C GLY A 32 24.16 -62.44 -1.47
N ILE A 33 23.97 -61.41 -0.64
CA ILE A 33 22.77 -61.24 0.20
C ILE A 33 22.04 -59.99 -0.28
N GLY A 34 21.02 -60.18 -1.11
CA GLY A 34 20.24 -59.11 -1.74
C GLY A 34 19.66 -59.54 -3.09
N LYS A 35 18.50 -59.00 -3.46
CA LYS A 35 17.84 -59.32 -4.73
C LYS A 35 18.68 -58.70 -5.86
N LYS A 36 19.22 -59.51 -6.78
CA LYS A 36 19.93 -59.01 -7.96
C LYS A 36 18.97 -58.14 -8.78
N ASN A 37 19.43 -56.94 -9.19
CA ASN A 37 18.68 -56.00 -10.04
C ASN A 37 17.47 -55.36 -9.35
N ALA A 38 17.67 -54.73 -8.20
CA ALA A 38 16.66 -53.93 -7.52
C ALA A 38 17.09 -52.45 -7.44
N SER A 39 16.19 -51.64 -6.93
CA SER A 39 16.40 -50.25 -6.53
C SER A 39 15.35 -49.90 -5.47
N ASP A 40 15.58 -48.83 -4.75
CA ASP A 40 14.74 -48.16 -3.78
C ASP A 40 14.23 -46.81 -4.37
N PRO A 41 13.39 -46.83 -5.44
CA PRO A 41 13.04 -45.62 -6.17
C PRO A 41 12.15 -44.65 -5.36
N TYR A 42 12.49 -43.38 -5.46
CA TYR A 42 11.61 -42.25 -5.16
C TYR A 42 11.72 -41.16 -6.23
N VAL A 43 10.73 -40.26 -6.30
CA VAL A 43 10.65 -39.22 -7.33
C VAL A 43 10.60 -37.84 -6.69
N ARG A 44 11.48 -36.93 -7.13
CA ARG A 44 11.47 -35.50 -6.77
C ARG A 44 10.82 -34.69 -7.90
N VAL A 45 9.90 -33.80 -7.55
CA VAL A 45 9.12 -32.98 -8.48
C VAL A 45 9.71 -31.58 -8.54
N PHE A 46 10.02 -31.11 -9.74
CA PHE A 46 10.61 -29.81 -10.00
C PHE A 46 9.76 -29.01 -10.99
N PHE A 47 9.48 -27.74 -10.66
CA PHE A 47 8.65 -26.87 -11.49
C PHE A 47 8.92 -25.36 -11.26
N GLY A 48 9.14 -24.62 -12.35
CA GLY A 48 9.48 -23.18 -12.37
C GLY A 48 10.93 -22.88 -11.96
N GLY A 49 11.50 -21.74 -12.39
CA GLY A 49 12.87 -21.28 -12.05
C GLY A 49 13.38 -20.13 -12.94
N LYS A 50 14.35 -19.31 -12.50
CA LYS A 50 14.87 -18.17 -13.29
C LYS A 50 15.86 -18.62 -14.38
N ILE A 51 15.75 -18.03 -15.58
CA ILE A 51 16.82 -18.06 -16.59
C ILE A 51 17.65 -16.78 -16.41
N HIS A 52 18.92 -16.88 -15.98
CA HIS A 52 19.83 -15.72 -15.93
C HIS A 52 20.71 -15.64 -17.20
N GLY A 53 20.95 -14.41 -17.68
CA GLY A 53 21.77 -14.09 -18.85
C GLY A 53 23.30 -14.03 -18.59
N ARG A 54 24.06 -13.78 -19.68
CA ARG A 54 25.54 -13.87 -19.82
C ARG A 54 26.38 -13.09 -18.77
N THR A 55 27.38 -13.76 -18.19
CA THR A 55 28.54 -13.10 -17.55
C THR A 55 29.63 -12.76 -18.58
N GLN A 56 30.39 -11.67 -18.34
CA GLN A 56 31.44 -11.10 -19.21
C GLN A 56 32.63 -12.02 -19.61
N ALA A 57 32.64 -13.32 -19.24
CA ALA A 57 33.76 -14.23 -19.48
C ALA A 57 33.50 -15.35 -20.52
N GLY A 58 32.46 -15.25 -21.35
CA GLY A 58 32.29 -16.14 -22.52
C GLY A 58 32.05 -17.64 -22.24
N ARG A 59 31.85 -18.06 -20.99
CA ARG A 59 31.39 -19.43 -20.67
C ARG A 59 29.88 -19.56 -20.85
N SER A 60 29.45 -20.66 -21.47
CA SER A 60 28.02 -21.03 -21.59
C SER A 60 27.41 -21.22 -20.20
N LEU A 61 26.27 -20.56 -19.93
CA LEU A 61 25.64 -20.50 -18.60
C LEU A 61 24.89 -21.77 -18.22
N ARG A 62 24.94 -22.08 -16.92
CA ARG A 62 24.19 -23.12 -16.23
C ARG A 62 22.72 -22.71 -16.08
N ILE A 63 21.80 -23.65 -16.34
CA ILE A 63 20.38 -23.54 -15.94
C ILE A 63 20.35 -23.83 -14.44
N ASP A 64 20.57 -22.84 -13.59
CA ASP A 64 20.52 -23.04 -12.15
C ASP A 64 19.07 -23.00 -11.65
N GLN A 65 18.64 -24.17 -11.16
CA GLN A 65 17.54 -24.41 -10.22
C GLN A 65 16.10 -24.23 -10.73
N THR A 66 15.58 -25.29 -11.36
CA THR A 66 14.15 -25.59 -11.20
C THR A 66 13.85 -25.79 -9.70
N ILE A 67 12.76 -25.22 -9.19
CA ILE A 67 12.43 -25.28 -7.77
C ILE A 67 11.79 -26.63 -7.44
N GLU A 68 12.34 -27.35 -6.44
CA GLU A 68 11.74 -28.58 -5.93
C GLU A 68 10.41 -28.26 -5.23
N ARG A 69 9.37 -29.04 -5.54
CA ARG A 69 7.99 -28.86 -5.04
C ARG A 69 7.53 -29.98 -4.12
N GLY A 70 8.28 -31.08 -4.06
CA GLY A 70 8.01 -32.22 -3.18
C GLY A 70 8.61 -33.51 -3.73
N ARG A 71 8.54 -34.57 -2.93
CA ARG A 71 8.98 -35.92 -3.33
C ARG A 71 7.96 -37.00 -2.94
N THR A 72 8.02 -38.14 -3.61
CA THR A 72 7.30 -39.34 -3.18
C THR A 72 7.98 -40.00 -2.00
N GLU A 73 7.25 -40.91 -1.35
CA GLU A 73 7.84 -41.95 -0.50
C GLU A 73 8.78 -42.86 -1.30
N THR A 74 9.79 -43.41 -0.62
CA THR A 74 10.69 -44.43 -1.18
C THR A 74 9.97 -45.77 -1.21
N GLN A 75 10.13 -46.51 -2.31
CA GLN A 75 9.60 -47.86 -2.46
C GLN A 75 10.75 -48.84 -2.53
N TYR A 76 10.91 -49.67 -1.51
CA TYR A 76 12.09 -50.51 -1.38
C TYR A 76 12.08 -51.73 -2.30
N LYS A 77 13.23 -52.02 -2.91
CA LYS A 77 13.60 -53.24 -3.65
C LYS A 77 12.65 -53.55 -4.81
N THR A 78 12.30 -52.53 -5.60
CA THR A 78 11.41 -52.65 -6.75
C THR A 78 11.82 -51.76 -7.91
N LEU A 79 11.67 -52.27 -9.14
CA LEU A 79 11.75 -51.49 -10.37
C LEU A 79 10.36 -51.10 -10.92
N ASN A 80 9.31 -51.53 -10.20
CA ASN A 80 7.91 -51.26 -10.50
C ASN A 80 7.21 -50.69 -9.25
N PRO A 81 7.61 -49.50 -8.79
CA PRO A 81 7.08 -48.90 -7.57
C PRO A 81 5.61 -48.48 -7.73
N HIS A 82 4.87 -48.51 -6.63
CA HIS A 82 3.52 -47.94 -6.53
C HIS A 82 3.48 -46.95 -5.36
N TRP A 83 3.20 -45.67 -5.63
CA TRP A 83 3.23 -44.63 -4.61
C TRP A 83 1.81 -44.24 -4.20
N ARG A 84 1.46 -44.44 -2.92
CA ARG A 84 0.11 -44.11 -2.42
C ARG A 84 0.00 -42.65 -2.02
N ARG A 85 1.13 -41.99 -1.72
CA ARG A 85 1.21 -40.58 -1.30
C ARG A 85 1.94 -39.68 -2.30
N GLY A 86 1.97 -40.05 -3.59
CA GLY A 86 2.68 -39.31 -4.63
C GLY A 86 1.98 -38.03 -5.13
N ILE A 87 1.33 -37.26 -4.24
CA ILE A 87 0.58 -36.05 -4.62
C ILE A 87 1.43 -34.81 -4.31
N VAL A 88 1.73 -34.03 -5.34
CA VAL A 88 2.38 -32.72 -5.22
C VAL A 88 1.44 -31.65 -5.75
N LYS A 89 1.22 -30.58 -4.97
CA LYS A 89 0.36 -29.45 -5.33
C LYS A 89 1.21 -28.20 -5.52
N ILE A 90 0.99 -27.49 -6.62
CA ILE A 90 1.67 -26.26 -6.98
C ILE A 90 0.61 -25.20 -7.24
N SER A 91 0.76 -24.02 -6.66
CA SER A 91 -0.12 -22.87 -6.90
C SER A 91 0.66 -21.78 -7.63
N LEU A 92 0.08 -21.27 -8.72
CA LEU A 92 0.58 -20.14 -9.49
C LEU A 92 -0.33 -18.94 -9.25
N ASN A 93 0.27 -17.76 -9.07
CA ASN A 93 -0.47 -16.50 -9.05
C ASN A 93 -0.97 -16.12 -10.46
N SER A 94 -1.78 -15.05 -10.56
CA SER A 94 -2.32 -14.57 -11.84
C SER A 94 -1.25 -14.33 -12.91
N GLN A 95 -0.12 -13.69 -12.54
CA GLN A 95 0.93 -13.38 -13.50
C GLN A 95 1.58 -14.64 -14.05
N MET A 96 1.98 -15.56 -13.18
CA MET A 96 2.57 -16.84 -13.58
C MET A 96 1.57 -17.72 -14.34
N ALA A 97 0.28 -17.69 -13.99
CA ALA A 97 -0.76 -18.38 -14.72
C ALA A 97 -0.89 -17.83 -16.16
N ASN A 98 -0.91 -16.50 -16.30
CA ASN A 98 -0.90 -15.85 -17.61
C ASN A 98 0.36 -16.17 -18.41
N ASP A 99 1.54 -16.14 -17.79
CA ASP A 99 2.81 -16.42 -18.47
C ASP A 99 2.91 -17.89 -18.91
N LEU A 100 2.35 -18.81 -18.11
CA LEU A 100 2.21 -20.21 -18.46
C LEU A 100 1.27 -20.39 -19.68
N ILE A 101 0.08 -19.79 -19.63
CA ILE A 101 -0.95 -19.92 -20.68
C ILE A 101 -0.47 -19.26 -21.98
N SER A 102 0.00 -18.01 -21.90
CA SER A 102 0.31 -17.18 -23.07
C SER A 102 1.54 -17.62 -23.85
N GLY A 103 2.51 -18.29 -23.22
CA GLY A 103 3.79 -18.45 -23.89
C GLY A 103 4.98 -17.89 -23.13
N LYS A 104 4.73 -16.83 -22.36
CA LYS A 104 5.73 -15.79 -22.09
C LYS A 104 6.89 -16.23 -21.19
N ASP A 105 6.66 -17.14 -20.25
CA ASP A 105 7.72 -17.73 -19.42
C ASP A 105 7.98 -19.21 -19.81
N PRO A 106 9.10 -19.51 -20.50
CA PRO A 106 9.49 -20.87 -20.83
C PRO A 106 9.77 -21.76 -19.60
N SER A 107 10.11 -21.17 -18.45
CA SER A 107 10.42 -21.92 -17.21
C SER A 107 9.20 -22.67 -16.66
N LEU A 108 7.99 -22.20 -16.99
CA LEU A 108 6.73 -22.80 -16.56
C LEU A 108 6.24 -23.90 -17.53
N ALA A 109 6.89 -24.07 -18.68
CA ALA A 109 6.39 -24.95 -19.75
C ALA A 109 6.50 -26.46 -19.43
N LYS A 110 7.33 -26.85 -18.45
CA LYS A 110 7.69 -28.25 -18.19
C LYS A 110 7.69 -28.57 -16.69
N ILE A 111 7.14 -29.72 -16.35
CA ILE A 111 7.34 -30.38 -15.05
C ILE A 111 8.47 -31.39 -15.22
N LYS A 112 9.46 -31.35 -14.34
CA LYS A 112 10.54 -32.35 -14.31
C LYS A 112 10.36 -33.26 -13.11
N LEU A 113 10.46 -34.56 -13.33
CA LEU A 113 10.39 -35.60 -12.32
C LEU A 113 11.72 -36.34 -12.33
N LEU A 114 12.55 -36.11 -11.32
CA LEU A 114 13.84 -36.76 -11.19
C LEU A 114 13.67 -38.00 -10.30
N ILE A 115 14.13 -39.13 -10.79
CA ILE A 115 14.01 -40.43 -10.13
C ILE A 115 15.35 -40.77 -9.50
N PHE A 116 15.33 -41.12 -8.23
CA PHE A 116 16.50 -41.44 -7.43
C PHE A 116 16.35 -42.80 -6.77
N ASP A 117 17.49 -43.47 -6.60
CA ASP A 117 17.66 -44.66 -5.78
C ASP A 117 18.11 -44.21 -4.39
N GLU A 118 17.31 -44.47 -3.35
CA GLU A 118 17.66 -44.05 -1.98
C GLU A 118 18.72 -44.98 -1.37
N ASP A 119 19.90 -44.43 -1.08
CA ASP A 119 21.00 -45.17 -0.46
C ASP A 119 21.09 -44.85 1.04
N GLN A 120 21.30 -45.88 1.87
CA GLN A 120 21.44 -45.67 3.32
C GLN A 120 22.82 -45.15 3.75
N VAL A 121 23.84 -45.25 2.88
CA VAL A 121 25.26 -45.07 3.25
C VAL A 121 26.02 -44.15 2.27
N SER A 122 25.51 -43.94 1.06
CA SER A 122 26.07 -43.09 0.01
C SER A 122 25.08 -42.01 -0.44
N GLU A 123 25.53 -41.10 -1.30
CA GLU A 123 24.61 -40.20 -2.00
C GLU A 123 23.69 -41.00 -2.93
N ASP A 124 22.42 -40.60 -2.97
CA ASP A 124 21.39 -41.24 -3.78
C ASP A 124 21.76 -41.29 -5.27
N ASP A 125 21.46 -42.43 -5.89
CA ASP A 125 21.90 -42.75 -7.24
C ASP A 125 20.85 -42.25 -8.26
N ASP A 126 21.26 -41.47 -9.26
CA ASP A 126 20.34 -41.02 -10.30
C ASP A 126 19.77 -42.21 -11.07
N MET A 127 18.45 -42.31 -11.22
CA MET A 127 17.77 -43.35 -12.01
C MET A 127 17.23 -42.81 -13.34
N GLY A 128 17.18 -41.48 -13.50
CA GLY A 128 16.81 -40.79 -14.74
C GLY A 128 15.74 -39.73 -14.51
N THR A 129 15.31 -39.08 -15.59
CA THR A 129 14.38 -37.96 -15.54
C THR A 129 13.19 -38.20 -16.46
N VAL A 130 12.00 -37.83 -16.00
CA VAL A 130 10.79 -37.71 -16.82
C VAL A 130 10.43 -36.23 -16.98
N VAL A 131 10.19 -35.78 -18.21
CA VAL A 131 9.80 -34.40 -18.52
C VAL A 131 8.39 -34.38 -19.09
N ILE A 132 7.49 -33.67 -18.41
CA ILE A 132 6.09 -33.55 -18.82
C ILE A 132 5.85 -32.13 -19.37
N PRO A 133 5.49 -31.97 -20.66
CA PRO A 133 5.08 -30.67 -21.19
C PRO A 133 3.71 -30.29 -20.61
N LEU A 134 3.63 -29.12 -19.96
CA LEU A 134 2.43 -28.73 -19.22
C LEU A 134 1.35 -28.12 -20.11
N ARG A 135 1.71 -27.27 -21.08
CA ARG A 135 0.74 -26.56 -21.94
C ARG A 135 -0.26 -27.46 -22.67
N PRO A 136 0.16 -28.59 -23.28
CA PRO A 136 -0.79 -29.49 -23.95
C PRO A 136 -1.83 -30.10 -22.99
N LEU A 137 -1.56 -30.11 -21.69
CA LEU A 137 -2.44 -30.70 -20.67
C LEU A 137 -3.46 -29.69 -20.12
N LEU A 138 -3.27 -28.39 -20.34
CA LEU A 138 -4.13 -27.35 -19.76
C LEU A 138 -5.59 -27.51 -20.19
N GLY A 139 -5.82 -27.77 -21.49
CA GLY A 139 -7.16 -27.90 -22.08
C GLY A 139 -7.68 -29.33 -22.18
N GLN A 140 -7.07 -30.29 -21.49
CA GLN A 140 -7.48 -31.70 -21.53
C GLN A 140 -8.08 -32.13 -20.19
N PRO A 141 -9.07 -33.05 -20.20
CA PRO A 141 -9.52 -33.68 -18.97
C PRO A 141 -8.35 -34.46 -18.34
N PRO A 142 -8.29 -34.51 -17.01
CA PRO A 142 -7.13 -35.05 -16.33
C PRO A 142 -7.07 -36.58 -16.44
N GLU A 143 -6.04 -37.08 -17.12
CA GLU A 143 -5.84 -38.50 -17.40
C GLU A 143 -4.47 -38.97 -16.90
N ALA A 144 -4.41 -40.22 -16.41
CA ALA A 144 -3.15 -40.86 -16.01
C ALA A 144 -2.41 -41.41 -17.24
N LYS A 145 -1.30 -40.80 -17.61
CA LYS A 145 -0.49 -41.17 -18.80
C LYS A 145 0.86 -41.74 -18.40
N TRP A 146 1.38 -42.65 -19.22
CA TRP A 146 2.74 -43.15 -19.09
C TRP A 146 3.72 -42.20 -19.78
N TYR A 147 4.80 -41.84 -19.08
CA TYR A 147 5.87 -40.98 -19.57
C TYR A 147 7.20 -41.72 -19.46
N SER A 148 7.93 -41.80 -20.56
CA SER A 148 9.22 -42.48 -20.63
C SER A 148 10.32 -41.74 -19.86
N VAL A 149 11.17 -42.51 -19.18
CA VAL A 149 12.40 -41.98 -18.58
C VAL A 149 13.39 -41.64 -19.70
N GLU A 150 13.84 -40.39 -19.75
CA GLU A 150 14.71 -39.87 -20.80
C GLU A 150 16.13 -40.43 -20.69
N LYS A 151 16.67 -40.87 -21.83
CA LYS A 151 18.09 -41.25 -21.99
C LYS A 151 18.87 -40.04 -22.49
N GLY A 152 20.01 -39.72 -21.89
CA GLY A 152 20.74 -38.50 -22.29
C GLY A 152 22.10 -38.28 -21.63
N LYS A 153 22.64 -37.08 -21.84
CA LYS A 153 23.83 -36.53 -21.18
C LYS A 153 23.46 -35.18 -20.54
N GLY A 154 23.80 -35.00 -19.27
CA GLY A 154 23.45 -33.81 -18.48
C GLY A 154 23.36 -34.16 -17.00
N GLU A 155 23.09 -33.17 -16.16
CA GLU A 155 22.85 -33.34 -14.72
C GLU A 155 21.58 -34.20 -14.51
N HIS A 156 21.67 -35.27 -13.72
CA HIS A 156 20.61 -36.28 -13.49
C HIS A 156 20.17 -37.14 -14.69
N HIS A 157 20.96 -37.17 -15.78
CA HIS A 157 20.75 -38.08 -16.90
C HIS A 157 21.57 -39.36 -16.77
N VAL A 158 20.89 -40.50 -16.88
CA VAL A 158 21.50 -41.83 -16.79
C VAL A 158 21.56 -42.45 -18.18
N LYS A 159 22.76 -42.86 -18.63
CA LYS A 159 22.96 -43.42 -19.99
C LYS A 159 22.14 -44.68 -20.24
N ASN A 160 21.94 -45.49 -19.22
CA ASN A 160 21.15 -46.72 -19.24
C ASN A 160 19.78 -46.56 -18.55
N ALA A 161 19.25 -45.33 -18.45
CA ALA A 161 17.88 -45.11 -17.95
C ALA A 161 16.88 -45.99 -18.72
N THR A 162 15.97 -46.63 -18.01
CA THR A 162 14.87 -47.42 -18.56
C THR A 162 13.59 -47.13 -17.81
N GLY A 163 12.47 -47.54 -18.41
CA GLY A 163 11.18 -47.53 -17.75
C GLY A 163 10.36 -46.28 -18.02
N GLU A 164 9.22 -46.23 -17.32
CA GLU A 164 8.20 -45.20 -17.48
C GLU A 164 7.56 -44.90 -16.12
N LEU A 165 7.06 -43.67 -15.95
CA LEU A 165 6.21 -43.26 -14.83
C LEU A 165 4.78 -43.04 -15.30
N GLN A 166 3.80 -43.57 -14.58
CA GLN A 166 2.40 -43.21 -14.76
C GLN A 166 2.06 -42.00 -13.90
N VAL A 167 1.70 -40.89 -14.54
CA VAL A 167 1.46 -39.61 -13.89
C VAL A 167 0.13 -39.04 -14.35
N LYS A 168 -0.67 -38.57 -13.40
CA LYS A 168 -1.88 -37.79 -13.66
C LYS A 168 -1.62 -36.33 -13.27
N VAL A 169 -1.84 -35.41 -14.20
CA VAL A 169 -1.74 -33.96 -13.96
C VAL A 169 -3.13 -33.36 -14.04
N GLU A 170 -3.54 -32.70 -12.97
CA GLU A 170 -4.81 -32.00 -12.84
C GLU A 170 -4.52 -30.50 -12.77
N VAL A 171 -5.12 -29.72 -13.67
CA VAL A 171 -4.98 -28.26 -13.67
C VAL A 171 -6.34 -27.62 -13.46
N SER A 172 -6.42 -26.74 -12.48
CA SER A 172 -7.65 -26.03 -12.13
C SER A 172 -7.36 -24.56 -11.91
N GLY A 173 -8.17 -23.69 -12.50
CA GLY A 173 -8.07 -22.24 -12.34
C GLY A 173 -9.04 -21.74 -11.28
N LYS A 174 -8.72 -20.63 -10.64
CA LYS A 174 -9.72 -19.79 -9.98
C LYS A 174 -9.95 -18.59 -10.89
N LYS A 175 -11.21 -18.27 -11.23
CA LYS A 175 -11.50 -17.07 -12.04
C LYS A 175 -11.15 -15.80 -11.25
N VAL A 176 -10.83 -14.72 -11.95
CA VAL A 176 -10.74 -13.41 -11.27
C VAL A 176 -12.14 -12.99 -10.87
N LEU A 177 -12.31 -12.68 -9.59
CA LEU A 177 -13.54 -12.09 -9.10
C LEU A 177 -13.55 -10.60 -9.43
N SER A 178 -14.45 -10.18 -10.31
CA SER A 178 -14.64 -8.77 -10.66
C SER A 178 -15.81 -8.21 -9.86
N LEU A 179 -15.52 -7.27 -8.96
CA LEU A 179 -16.50 -6.65 -8.09
C LEU A 179 -16.94 -5.30 -8.64
N THR A 180 -18.22 -5.00 -8.47
CA THR A 180 -18.85 -3.72 -8.80
C THR A 180 -19.51 -3.12 -7.55
N LYS A 181 -19.98 -1.87 -7.67
CA LYS A 181 -20.68 -1.15 -6.61
C LYS A 181 -21.74 -2.02 -5.93
N GLY A 182 -21.74 -2.01 -4.59
CA GLY A 182 -22.62 -2.83 -3.75
C GLY A 182 -22.10 -4.22 -3.45
N ASN A 183 -21.15 -4.77 -4.22
CA ASN A 183 -20.66 -6.12 -3.93
C ASN A 183 -19.97 -6.23 -2.57
N VAL A 184 -20.25 -7.33 -1.87
CA VAL A 184 -19.62 -7.69 -0.60
C VAL A 184 -18.88 -9.02 -0.72
N TYR A 185 -17.60 -9.01 -0.36
CA TYR A 185 -16.70 -10.17 -0.42
C TYR A 185 -15.94 -10.35 0.90
N ASN A 186 -16.02 -11.54 1.50
CA ASN A 186 -15.36 -11.83 2.77
C ASN A 186 -13.90 -12.23 2.58
N ILE A 187 -13.02 -11.60 3.34
CA ILE A 187 -11.57 -11.83 3.37
C ILE A 187 -11.22 -12.38 4.76
N PRO A 188 -10.70 -13.62 4.88
CA PRO A 188 -10.48 -14.25 6.19
C PRO A 188 -9.38 -13.59 7.04
N GLY A 189 -8.53 -12.74 6.46
CA GLY A 189 -7.42 -12.08 7.13
C GLY A 189 -6.13 -12.11 6.29
N GLY A 190 -4.99 -11.96 6.94
CA GLY A 190 -3.67 -12.00 6.30
C GLY A 190 -3.22 -10.69 5.65
N LYS A 191 -2.13 -10.77 4.88
CA LYS A 191 -1.52 -9.61 4.22
C LYS A 191 -2.13 -9.37 2.85
N LEU A 192 -2.77 -8.22 2.69
CA LEU A 192 -3.31 -7.72 1.44
C LEU A 192 -2.36 -6.71 0.79
N ARG A 193 -2.39 -6.69 -0.54
CA ARG A 193 -1.88 -5.61 -1.38
C ARG A 193 -3.05 -5.05 -2.19
N VAL A 194 -3.37 -3.78 -1.99
CA VAL A 194 -4.35 -3.01 -2.75
C VAL A 194 -3.56 -2.14 -3.70
N GLY A 195 -3.60 -2.46 -4.99
CA GLY A 195 -2.97 -1.66 -6.04
C GLY A 195 -4.02 -0.88 -6.82
N LEU A 196 -3.78 0.40 -7.06
CA LEU A 196 -4.52 1.24 -7.98
C LEU A 196 -3.65 1.49 -9.20
N GLY A 197 -4.16 1.12 -10.38
CA GLY A 197 -3.53 1.48 -11.66
C GLY A 197 -4.49 2.31 -12.50
N TRP A 198 -3.99 3.32 -13.20
CA TRP A 198 -4.78 4.17 -14.07
C TRP A 198 -4.11 4.44 -15.43
N GLN A 199 -4.91 4.95 -16.37
CA GLN A 199 -4.43 5.36 -17.68
C GLN A 199 -4.99 6.72 -18.04
N LEU A 200 -4.14 7.56 -18.66
CA LEU A 200 -4.49 8.88 -19.14
C LEU A 200 -4.68 8.88 -20.67
N GLU A 201 -5.44 9.84 -21.19
CA GLU A 201 -5.57 10.03 -22.63
C GLU A 201 -4.23 10.50 -23.24
N GLY A 202 -3.75 9.78 -24.26
CA GLY A 202 -2.52 10.11 -24.99
C GLY A 202 -1.28 9.48 -24.35
N ARG A 203 -0.73 8.47 -25.02
CA ARG A 203 0.28 7.51 -24.51
C ARG A 203 1.70 8.07 -24.26
N LYS A 204 1.84 9.38 -24.09
CA LYS A 204 3.09 10.08 -23.75
C LYS A 204 2.72 11.38 -23.04
N SER A 205 2.46 11.31 -21.74
CA SER A 205 2.53 12.53 -20.96
C SER A 205 3.98 13.01 -21.06
N LYS A 206 4.21 14.28 -21.42
CA LYS A 206 5.55 14.85 -21.20
C LYS A 206 5.70 14.94 -19.68
N ARG A 207 6.83 14.49 -19.13
CA ARG A 207 7.23 14.66 -17.73
C ARG A 207 6.74 16.02 -17.19
N GLY A 208 5.79 16.00 -16.26
CA GLY A 208 5.24 17.20 -15.60
C GLY A 208 3.86 17.70 -16.04
N MET A 209 3.09 16.93 -16.84
CA MET A 209 1.70 17.27 -17.23
C MET A 209 0.67 16.15 -16.96
N GLY A 210 1.02 15.14 -16.16
CA GLY A 210 0.14 14.03 -15.79
C GLY A 210 -1.01 14.46 -14.87
N THR A 211 -2.04 13.60 -14.76
CA THR A 211 -3.03 13.67 -13.68
C THR A 211 -2.57 12.71 -12.60
N ASP A 212 -2.29 13.27 -11.43
CA ASP A 212 -1.82 12.59 -10.25
C ASP A 212 -3.01 12.04 -9.46
N LEU A 213 -3.02 10.73 -9.22
CA LEU A 213 -4.03 10.03 -8.45
C LEU A 213 -3.40 9.45 -7.19
N ASP A 214 -3.84 9.93 -6.04
CA ASP A 214 -3.48 9.38 -4.75
C ASP A 214 -4.48 8.30 -4.32
N ILE A 215 -4.01 7.33 -3.55
CA ILE A 215 -4.87 6.45 -2.77
C ILE A 215 -4.65 6.68 -1.27
N SER A 216 -5.71 6.71 -0.49
CA SER A 216 -5.65 6.78 0.98
C SER A 216 -6.34 5.57 1.59
N CYS A 217 -5.89 5.14 2.76
CA CYS A 217 -6.55 4.12 3.59
C CYS A 217 -6.86 4.74 4.95
N VAL A 218 -8.13 5.10 5.16
CA VAL A 218 -8.60 5.83 6.34
C VAL A 218 -9.23 4.88 7.34
N ALA A 219 -8.74 4.90 8.58
CA ALA A 219 -9.23 4.04 9.65
C ALA A 219 -10.33 4.71 10.48
N ILE A 220 -11.37 3.95 10.82
CA ILE A 220 -12.44 4.36 11.74
C ILE A 220 -12.55 3.36 12.89
N ASP A 221 -12.78 3.85 14.10
CA ASP A 221 -12.99 3.03 15.30
C ASP A 221 -14.47 2.64 15.50
N TYR A 222 -14.75 1.89 16.58
CA TYR A 222 -16.10 1.44 16.92
C TYR A 222 -17.03 2.57 17.41
N GLN A 223 -16.49 3.73 17.73
CA GLN A 223 -17.23 4.92 18.12
C GLN A 223 -17.51 5.83 16.92
N GLY A 224 -16.94 5.52 15.75
CA GLY A 224 -17.08 6.33 14.55
C GLY A 224 -16.08 7.48 14.46
N HIS A 225 -15.00 7.47 15.26
CA HIS A 225 -13.92 8.45 15.13
C HIS A 225 -12.90 8.02 14.09
N ILE A 226 -12.43 8.98 13.30
CA ILE A 226 -11.30 8.77 12.41
C ILE A 226 -10.02 8.65 13.24
N ARG A 227 -9.26 7.59 12.97
CA ARG A 227 -8.00 7.27 13.64
C ARG A 227 -6.85 7.68 12.74
N MET A 228 -6.37 8.92 12.91
CA MET A 228 -5.25 9.45 12.11
C MET A 228 -3.98 8.63 12.31
N ASP A 229 -3.74 8.11 13.52
CA ASP A 229 -2.65 7.20 13.88
C ASP A 229 -2.72 5.84 13.15
N GLU A 230 -3.90 5.48 12.65
CA GLU A 230 -4.16 4.22 11.92
C GLU A 230 -4.45 4.46 10.43
N THR A 231 -4.32 5.70 9.95
CA THR A 231 -4.61 6.12 8.58
C THR A 231 -3.30 6.33 7.81
N VAL A 232 -3.27 5.95 6.53
CA VAL A 232 -2.13 6.24 5.63
C VAL A 232 -2.61 6.96 4.38
N TYR A 233 -1.75 7.83 3.86
CA TYR A 233 -1.98 8.68 2.69
C TYR A 233 -0.63 9.22 2.17
N TYR A 234 -0.62 10.00 1.10
CA TYR A 234 0.61 10.56 0.49
C TYR A 234 1.54 11.27 1.51
N GLY A 235 0.97 11.90 2.54
CA GLY A 235 1.72 12.65 3.55
C GLY A 235 2.25 11.79 4.70
N ASP A 236 1.59 10.67 5.02
CA ASP A 236 1.96 9.74 6.09
C ASP A 236 1.86 8.29 5.60
N LEU A 237 3.02 7.71 5.32
CA LEU A 237 3.14 6.47 4.55
C LEU A 237 3.02 5.20 5.40
N GLU A 238 3.03 5.30 6.73
CA GLU A 238 2.90 4.13 7.60
C GLU A 238 2.15 4.46 8.89
N ASN A 239 1.21 3.59 9.24
CA ASN A 239 0.48 3.75 10.49
C ASN A 239 1.35 3.42 11.72
N SER A 240 0.84 3.74 12.91
CA SER A 240 1.54 3.61 14.21
C SER A 240 2.28 2.27 14.42
N ASN A 241 1.66 1.17 14.02
CA ASN A 241 2.17 -0.18 14.24
C ASN A 241 2.71 -0.86 12.96
N ARG A 242 2.79 -0.11 11.86
CA ARG A 242 3.30 -0.55 10.54
C ARG A 242 2.55 -1.77 9.98
N SER A 243 1.27 -1.92 10.33
CA SER A 243 0.38 -2.90 9.71
C SER A 243 -0.20 -2.38 8.40
N ILE A 244 -0.23 -1.07 8.18
CA ILE A 244 -0.67 -0.44 6.93
C ILE A 244 0.50 0.40 6.39
N LEU A 245 0.86 0.17 5.13
CA LEU A 245 1.99 0.80 4.46
C LEU A 245 1.59 1.31 3.08
N HIS A 246 1.87 2.57 2.79
CA HIS A 246 1.76 3.21 1.48
C HIS A 246 3.08 3.07 0.70
N SER A 247 3.05 2.94 -0.62
CA SER A 247 4.26 2.81 -1.47
C SER A 247 5.12 4.07 -1.55
N GLY A 248 4.55 5.23 -1.21
CA GLY A 248 5.05 6.55 -1.62
C GLY A 248 4.05 7.19 -2.57
N ASP A 249 4.36 8.39 -3.05
CA ASP A 249 3.54 9.18 -3.98
C ASP A 249 4.12 9.07 -5.40
N GLU A 250 3.36 8.46 -6.33
CA GLU A 250 3.67 8.29 -7.74
C GLU A 250 2.91 9.28 -8.64
N LEU A 251 3.60 10.39 -8.90
CA LEU A 251 3.05 11.59 -9.56
C LEU A 251 2.61 11.42 -11.02
N THR A 252 3.02 10.33 -11.70
CA THR A 252 2.93 10.25 -13.17
C THR A 252 2.07 9.13 -13.72
N GLY A 253 1.84 8.05 -12.95
CA GLY A 253 1.23 6.82 -13.47
C GLY A 253 2.01 6.18 -14.63
N GLU A 254 3.30 6.51 -14.77
CA GLU A 254 4.20 5.91 -15.76
C GLU A 254 5.13 4.86 -15.13
N GLU A 255 5.29 4.88 -13.80
CA GLU A 255 6.07 3.89 -13.07
C GLU A 255 5.24 2.66 -12.74
N ASP A 256 5.46 1.60 -13.52
CA ASP A 256 5.13 0.23 -13.11
C ASP A 256 5.99 -0.14 -11.88
N LEU A 257 5.62 0.33 -10.67
CA LEU A 257 6.41 0.18 -9.44
C LEU A 257 6.85 -1.27 -9.17
N GLN A 258 6.11 -2.26 -9.72
CA GLN A 258 6.41 -3.69 -9.59
C GLN A 258 6.18 -4.51 -10.88
N GLY A 259 6.04 -3.87 -12.06
CA GLY A 259 5.74 -4.56 -13.32
C GLY A 259 4.34 -5.19 -13.37
N SER A 260 3.44 -4.79 -12.48
CA SER A 260 2.07 -5.29 -12.39
C SER A 260 1.02 -4.38 -13.04
N GLY A 261 1.35 -3.13 -13.41
CA GLY A 261 0.39 -2.11 -13.84
C GLY A 261 -0.30 -1.38 -12.69
N ASP A 262 0.24 -1.42 -11.46
CA ASP A 262 -0.27 -0.63 -10.33
C ASP A 262 0.71 0.52 -10.12
N ASP A 263 0.17 1.73 -10.17
CA ASP A 263 0.89 2.97 -10.02
C ASP A 263 0.97 3.35 -8.53
N GLU A 264 -0.11 3.08 -7.78
CA GLU A 264 -0.17 3.29 -6.33
C GLU A 264 -0.50 2.02 -5.56
N VAL A 265 0.09 1.84 -4.36
CA VAL A 265 -0.01 0.59 -3.60
C VAL A 265 -0.12 0.82 -2.09
N ILE A 266 -1.19 0.29 -1.50
CA ILE A 266 -1.32 0.12 -0.05
C ILE A 266 -1.20 -1.36 0.31
N THR A 267 -0.28 -1.69 1.22
CA THR A 267 -0.23 -3.01 1.87
C THR A 267 -0.90 -2.95 3.23
N CYS A 268 -1.79 -3.89 3.55
CA CYS A 268 -2.37 -4.04 4.87
C CYS A 268 -2.13 -5.45 5.43
N ASP A 269 -1.56 -5.58 6.62
CA ASP A 269 -1.52 -6.81 7.41
C ASP A 269 -2.75 -6.85 8.33
N LEU A 270 -3.84 -7.44 7.82
CA LEU A 270 -5.15 -7.43 8.48
C LEU A 270 -5.14 -8.09 9.86
N ASP A 271 -4.17 -8.97 10.11
CA ASP A 271 -4.01 -9.68 11.38
C ASP A 271 -3.30 -8.81 12.44
N ARG A 272 -2.60 -7.75 12.00
CA ARG A 272 -1.89 -6.78 12.86
C ARG A 272 -2.60 -5.45 13.00
N ILE A 273 -3.69 -5.20 12.26
CA ILE A 273 -4.49 -3.98 12.44
C ILE A 273 -4.97 -3.92 13.88
N CYS A 274 -4.79 -2.76 14.51
CA CYS A 274 -5.16 -2.49 15.90
C CYS A 274 -6.59 -2.95 16.21
N PRO A 275 -6.84 -3.64 17.35
CA PRO A 275 -8.16 -4.20 17.66
C PRO A 275 -9.29 -3.17 17.77
N TYR A 276 -8.98 -1.91 18.08
CA TYR A 276 -9.97 -0.83 18.17
C TYR A 276 -10.40 -0.30 16.79
N VAL A 277 -9.68 -0.63 15.71
CA VAL A 277 -10.07 -0.27 14.35
C VAL A 277 -11.18 -1.21 13.89
N LEU A 278 -12.32 -0.60 13.54
CA LEU A 278 -13.52 -1.25 13.02
C LEU A 278 -13.49 -1.35 11.50
N GLY A 279 -13.12 -0.27 10.81
CA GLY A 279 -13.18 -0.20 9.36
C GLY A 279 -11.99 0.54 8.75
N LEU A 280 -11.67 0.19 7.51
CA LEU A 280 -10.70 0.86 6.65
C LEU A 280 -11.39 1.30 5.36
N TYR A 281 -11.23 2.55 4.96
CA TYR A 281 -11.82 3.13 3.74
C TYR A 281 -10.72 3.44 2.74
N PHE A 282 -10.83 2.84 1.54
CA PHE A 282 -9.90 3.09 0.44
C PHE A 282 -10.51 4.13 -0.49
N ILE A 283 -9.83 5.26 -0.61
CA ILE A 283 -10.31 6.44 -1.34
C ILE A 283 -9.25 6.85 -2.35
N ALA A 284 -9.65 7.04 -3.60
CA ALA A 284 -8.78 7.62 -4.62
C ALA A 284 -9.07 9.11 -4.77
N THR A 285 -8.05 9.95 -4.89
CA THR A 285 -8.20 11.41 -5.04
C THR A 285 -7.31 11.95 -6.15
N VAL A 286 -7.81 12.93 -6.89
CA VAL A 286 -7.04 13.65 -7.92
C VAL A 286 -6.31 14.82 -7.25
N ALA A 287 -5.00 14.66 -7.02
CA ALA A 287 -4.20 15.70 -6.36
C ALA A 287 -3.96 16.91 -7.27
N THR A 288 -3.84 16.70 -8.59
CA THR A 288 -3.50 17.76 -9.55
C THR A 288 -4.59 18.82 -9.66
N ALA A 289 -4.29 20.04 -9.22
CA ALA A 289 -5.22 21.17 -9.28
C ALA A 289 -5.83 21.40 -10.68
N GLY A 290 -7.15 21.58 -10.73
CA GLY A 290 -7.89 21.80 -11.98
C GLY A 290 -8.11 20.53 -12.83
N LYS A 291 -7.68 19.36 -12.37
CA LYS A 291 -7.98 18.05 -12.97
C LYS A 291 -9.07 17.32 -12.19
N THR A 292 -9.73 16.38 -12.86
CA THR A 292 -10.82 15.53 -12.35
C THR A 292 -10.68 14.11 -12.90
N PHE A 293 -11.51 13.16 -12.44
CA PHE A 293 -11.55 11.80 -13.00
C PHE A 293 -11.96 11.76 -14.48
N ALA A 294 -12.51 12.84 -15.04
CA ALA A 294 -12.76 12.98 -16.48
C ALA A 294 -11.46 13.00 -17.30
N ASN A 295 -10.32 13.28 -16.66
CA ASN A 295 -9.00 13.21 -17.30
C ASN A 295 -8.39 11.79 -17.25
N VAL A 296 -9.04 10.84 -16.58
CA VAL A 296 -8.62 9.44 -16.47
C VAL A 296 -9.44 8.60 -17.45
N THR A 297 -8.79 7.80 -18.29
CA THR A 297 -9.48 6.96 -19.28
C THR A 297 -9.95 5.63 -18.68
N SER A 298 -9.15 5.07 -17.77
CA SER A 298 -9.49 3.85 -17.05
C SER A 298 -8.76 3.80 -15.74
N ALA A 299 -9.41 3.25 -14.71
CA ALA A 299 -8.77 2.87 -13.46
C ALA A 299 -9.12 1.42 -13.12
N LEU A 300 -8.22 0.74 -12.45
CA LEU A 300 -8.36 -0.65 -12.02
C LEU A 300 -7.76 -0.80 -10.63
N VAL A 301 -8.56 -1.26 -9.68
CA VAL A 301 -8.09 -1.64 -8.35
C VAL A 301 -7.90 -3.14 -8.30
N ARG A 302 -6.76 -3.59 -7.82
CA ARG A 302 -6.42 -5.00 -7.63
C ARG A 302 -6.17 -5.30 -6.16
N VAL A 303 -6.93 -6.23 -5.61
CA VAL A 303 -6.71 -6.72 -4.24
C VAL A 303 -6.06 -8.09 -4.34
N THR A 304 -4.83 -8.21 -3.84
CA THR A 304 -3.99 -9.40 -3.96
C THR A 304 -3.58 -9.91 -2.58
N ASP A 305 -3.58 -11.22 -2.38
CA ASP A 305 -2.95 -11.84 -1.21
C ASP A 305 -1.42 -11.72 -1.36
N LYS A 306 -0.79 -10.94 -0.49
CA LYS A 306 0.65 -10.61 -0.59
C LYS A 306 1.57 -11.82 -0.35
N ARG A 307 1.10 -12.85 0.37
CA ARG A 307 1.88 -14.05 0.67
C ARG A 307 1.99 -14.97 -0.54
N THR A 308 0.90 -15.14 -1.27
CA THR A 308 0.77 -16.05 -2.41
C THR A 308 0.91 -15.35 -3.76
N GLY A 309 0.69 -14.04 -3.80
CA GLY A 309 0.53 -13.25 -5.01
C GLY A 309 -0.80 -13.49 -5.72
N ALA A 310 -1.73 -14.27 -5.15
CA ALA A 310 -3.00 -14.58 -5.79
C ALA A 310 -3.91 -13.35 -5.82
N LEU A 311 -4.42 -13.01 -7.00
CA LEU A 311 -5.33 -11.88 -7.18
C LEU A 311 -6.71 -12.26 -6.60
N MET A 312 -7.11 -11.66 -5.50
CA MET A 312 -8.35 -12.03 -4.82
C MET A 312 -9.56 -11.48 -5.57
N CYS A 313 -9.51 -10.21 -5.95
CA CYS A 313 -10.53 -9.57 -6.75
C CYS A 313 -9.99 -8.31 -7.46
N ASN A 314 -10.71 -7.90 -8.50
CA ASN A 314 -10.54 -6.61 -9.17
C ASN A 314 -11.79 -5.77 -8.96
N ILE A 315 -11.62 -4.46 -8.87
CA ILE A 315 -12.70 -3.49 -8.92
C ILE A 315 -12.40 -2.56 -10.08
N VAL A 316 -13.33 -2.46 -11.03
CA VAL A 316 -13.29 -1.43 -12.07
C VAL A 316 -14.20 -0.31 -11.58
N PRO A 317 -13.64 0.75 -10.96
CA PRO A 317 -14.45 1.88 -10.54
C PRO A 317 -15.18 2.49 -11.73
N SER A 318 -16.46 2.82 -11.54
CA SER A 318 -17.15 3.76 -12.41
C SER A 318 -16.48 5.12 -12.21
N LEU A 319 -15.70 5.57 -13.19
CA LEU A 319 -15.08 6.89 -13.13
C LEU A 319 -16.18 7.94 -12.99
N ALA A 320 -16.11 8.72 -11.92
CA ALA A 320 -17.18 9.64 -11.53
C ALA A 320 -17.14 10.98 -12.31
N GLY A 321 -16.66 10.96 -13.56
CA GLY A 321 -16.61 12.14 -14.44
C GLY A 321 -15.88 13.31 -13.79
N GLU A 322 -16.58 14.42 -13.56
CA GLU A 322 -16.02 15.65 -12.99
C GLU A 322 -15.64 15.55 -11.51
N SER A 323 -15.87 14.40 -10.87
CA SER A 323 -15.45 14.22 -9.50
C SER A 323 -13.92 14.28 -9.33
N THR A 324 -13.50 14.72 -8.14
CA THR A 324 -12.08 14.81 -7.75
C THR A 324 -11.69 13.75 -6.72
N ALA A 325 -12.66 13.11 -6.07
CA ALA A 325 -12.45 11.95 -5.22
C ALA A 325 -13.41 10.80 -5.58
N LEU A 326 -13.01 9.58 -5.23
CA LEU A 326 -13.78 8.37 -5.45
C LEU A 326 -13.58 7.40 -4.29
N PHE A 327 -14.67 7.07 -3.59
CA PHE A 327 -14.70 5.99 -2.62
C PHE A 327 -14.64 4.65 -3.35
N LEU A 328 -13.53 3.93 -3.24
CA LEU A 328 -13.34 2.66 -3.94
C LEU A 328 -14.12 1.55 -3.22
N PHE A 329 -13.73 1.25 -2.00
CA PHE A 329 -14.33 0.24 -1.16
C PHE A 329 -13.94 0.47 0.31
N ARG A 330 -14.64 -0.23 1.22
CA ARG A 330 -14.21 -0.35 2.61
C ARG A 330 -13.92 -1.80 2.98
N LEU A 331 -13.02 -2.02 3.93
CA LEU A 331 -12.87 -3.27 4.67
C LEU A 331 -13.45 -3.05 6.07
N ALA A 332 -14.51 -3.77 6.43
CA ALA A 332 -15.11 -3.71 7.76
C ALA A 332 -14.84 -5.01 8.52
N ARG A 333 -14.46 -4.91 9.79
CA ARG A 333 -14.19 -6.08 10.62
C ARG A 333 -15.49 -6.80 10.97
N ASP A 334 -15.59 -8.08 10.63
CA ASP A 334 -16.68 -8.96 11.07
C ASP A 334 -16.17 -9.89 12.17
N THR A 335 -16.35 -9.46 13.41
CA THR A 335 -15.87 -10.18 14.60
C THR A 335 -16.58 -11.52 14.80
N ARG A 336 -17.80 -11.70 14.26
CA ARG A 336 -18.55 -12.96 14.38
C ARG A 336 -17.91 -14.06 13.53
N ASN A 337 -17.52 -13.70 12.31
CA ASN A 337 -16.95 -14.63 11.35
C ASN A 337 -15.41 -14.62 11.31
N ARG A 338 -14.77 -13.81 12.17
CA ARG A 338 -13.32 -13.62 12.23
C ARG A 338 -12.72 -13.31 10.85
N CYS A 339 -13.39 -12.42 10.13
CA CYS A 339 -13.00 -12.01 8.78
C CYS A 339 -13.17 -10.50 8.62
N TRP A 340 -12.81 -10.00 7.44
CA TRP A 340 -13.04 -8.65 6.98
C TRP A 340 -14.00 -8.69 5.80
N ALA A 341 -15.07 -7.90 5.85
CA ALA A 341 -16.00 -7.73 4.76
C ALA A 341 -15.52 -6.58 3.85
N LEU A 342 -15.09 -6.90 2.63
CA LEU A 342 -14.84 -5.92 1.58
C LEU A 342 -16.18 -5.52 0.97
N SER A 343 -16.54 -4.24 1.05
CA SER A 343 -17.77 -3.68 0.45
C SER A 343 -17.42 -2.60 -0.57
N VAL A 344 -17.77 -2.77 -1.83
CA VAL A 344 -17.48 -1.80 -2.90
C VAL A 344 -18.46 -0.63 -2.84
N ILE A 345 -17.93 0.59 -2.77
CA ILE A 345 -18.72 1.82 -2.63
C ILE A 345 -18.95 2.44 -4.02
N GLY A 346 -17.87 2.81 -4.72
CA GLY A 346 -17.94 3.38 -6.06
C GLY A 346 -18.70 4.71 -6.15
N GLU A 347 -18.55 5.58 -5.15
CA GLU A 347 -19.20 6.91 -5.08
C GLU A 347 -18.19 8.04 -5.23
N GLY A 348 -18.48 8.99 -6.12
CA GLY A 348 -17.64 10.16 -6.37
C GLY A 348 -17.93 11.34 -5.45
N HIS A 349 -16.97 12.25 -5.33
CA HIS A 349 -17.15 13.55 -4.69
C HIS A 349 -16.42 14.65 -5.48
N ASP A 350 -17.05 15.80 -5.64
CA ASP A 350 -16.69 16.75 -6.71
C ASP A 350 -15.56 17.71 -6.35
N THR A 351 -15.36 18.00 -5.07
CA THR A 351 -14.41 19.05 -4.64
C THR A 351 -13.26 18.54 -3.78
N ALA A 352 -13.29 17.26 -3.39
CA ALA A 352 -12.31 16.69 -2.49
C ALA A 352 -11.05 16.26 -3.23
N ARG A 353 -9.89 16.70 -2.73
CA ARG A 353 -8.58 16.34 -3.28
C ARG A 353 -7.71 15.55 -2.33
N ASP A 354 -8.23 15.32 -1.13
CA ASP A 354 -7.66 14.50 -0.08
C ASP A 354 -8.82 13.95 0.76
N PHE A 355 -8.54 12.98 1.63
CA PHE A 355 -9.60 12.36 2.43
C PHE A 355 -10.06 13.23 3.61
N GLY A 356 -9.28 14.24 4.02
CA GLY A 356 -9.56 15.03 5.22
C GLY A 356 -10.85 15.85 5.11
N VAL A 357 -11.24 16.23 3.89
CA VAL A 357 -12.56 16.84 3.60
C VAL A 357 -13.70 15.82 3.47
N LEU A 358 -13.40 14.53 3.36
CA LEU A 358 -14.36 13.43 3.15
C LEU A 358 -14.75 12.71 4.45
N ILE A 359 -14.29 13.20 5.60
CA ILE A 359 -14.62 12.62 6.92
C ILE A 359 -16.14 12.47 7.13
N PRO A 360 -17.00 13.46 6.80
CA PRO A 360 -18.45 13.31 6.96
C PRO A 360 -19.02 12.14 6.13
N GLU A 361 -18.57 11.99 4.89
CA GLU A 361 -18.95 10.91 3.97
C GLU A 361 -18.46 9.54 4.49
N ILE A 362 -17.23 9.45 4.99
CA ILE A 362 -16.68 8.23 5.62
C ILE A 362 -17.58 7.80 6.78
N LYS A 363 -17.94 8.73 7.67
CA LYS A 363 -18.85 8.46 8.80
C LYS A 363 -20.25 8.09 8.31
N ASN A 364 -20.76 8.74 7.27
CA ASN A 364 -22.05 8.40 6.70
C ASN A 364 -22.08 6.98 6.13
N PHE A 365 -21.03 6.59 5.40
CA PHE A 365 -20.82 5.22 4.94
C PHE A 365 -20.47 4.24 6.06
N SER A 366 -20.45 4.67 7.32
CA SER A 366 -20.23 3.81 8.50
C SER A 366 -21.51 3.62 9.33
N ARG A 367 -22.64 4.25 8.97
CA ARG A 367 -23.89 4.20 9.75
C ARG A 367 -24.45 2.78 9.96
N ASP A 368 -24.22 1.89 9.01
CA ASP A 368 -24.62 0.48 9.12
C ASP A 368 -23.69 -0.33 10.05
N LEU A 369 -22.45 0.13 10.26
CA LEU A 369 -21.49 -0.46 11.19
C LEU A 369 -21.60 0.15 12.60
N VAL A 370 -21.88 1.46 12.67
CA VAL A 370 -22.01 2.25 13.89
C VAL A 370 -23.36 3.00 13.85
N PRO A 371 -24.47 2.38 14.29
CA PRO A 371 -25.81 2.95 14.15
C PRO A 371 -26.05 4.30 14.83
N HIS A 372 -25.21 4.66 15.81
CA HIS A 372 -25.32 5.91 16.57
C HIS A 372 -24.29 6.97 16.16
N ILE A 373 -23.60 6.77 15.03
CA ILE A 373 -22.59 7.71 14.57
C ILE A 373 -23.21 9.08 14.24
N SER A 374 -22.63 10.13 14.82
CA SER A 374 -22.96 11.50 14.45
C SER A 374 -22.17 11.91 13.21
N VAL A 375 -22.86 12.46 12.21
CA VAL A 375 -22.24 12.98 10.99
C VAL A 375 -22.33 14.50 11.03
N ASN A 376 -21.21 15.15 11.32
CA ASN A 376 -21.08 16.60 11.25
C ASN A 376 -20.48 16.98 9.89
N PRO A 377 -21.20 17.70 9.00
CA PRO A 377 -20.67 18.09 7.69
C PRO A 377 -19.43 19.00 7.76
N TYR A 378 -19.21 19.65 8.91
CA TYR A 378 -18.08 20.54 9.17
C TYR A 378 -16.86 19.82 9.77
N GLU A 379 -16.99 18.54 10.13
CA GLU A 379 -15.85 17.77 10.64
C GLU A 379 -14.91 17.43 9.49
N ARG A 380 -13.92 18.30 9.28
CA ARG A 380 -12.93 18.21 8.20
C ARG A 380 -11.55 18.55 8.73
N VAL A 381 -10.52 17.97 8.13
CA VAL A 381 -9.12 18.27 8.43
C VAL A 381 -8.41 18.67 7.15
N ALA A 382 -7.69 19.80 7.16
CA ALA A 382 -6.83 20.16 6.04
C ALA A 382 -5.55 19.31 6.05
N LEU A 383 -5.36 18.46 5.04
CA LEU A 383 -4.12 17.73 4.86
C LEU A 383 -3.19 18.55 3.97
N LEU A 384 -2.15 19.12 4.57
CA LEU A 384 -1.25 20.07 3.90
C LEU A 384 -0.02 19.36 3.35
N SER A 385 0.55 19.96 2.31
CA SER A 385 1.86 19.62 1.75
C SER A 385 2.80 20.83 1.83
N LYS A 386 4.09 20.64 1.55
CA LYS A 386 5.06 21.74 1.52
C LYS A 386 4.62 22.82 0.54
N GLY A 387 4.53 24.07 1.01
CA GLY A 387 4.05 25.20 0.24
C GLY A 387 2.53 25.35 0.22
N GLY A 388 1.76 24.41 0.78
CA GLY A 388 0.30 24.48 0.82
C GLY A 388 -0.19 25.54 1.82
N ALA A 389 -1.29 26.22 1.48
CA ALA A 389 -1.96 27.16 2.37
C ALA A 389 -3.48 26.95 2.35
N VAL A 390 -4.11 27.13 3.52
CA VAL A 390 -5.56 27.01 3.72
C VAL A 390 -6.09 28.16 4.57
N ARG A 391 -7.36 28.51 4.34
CA ARG A 391 -8.09 29.40 5.24
C ARG A 391 -8.55 28.61 6.45
N VAL A 392 -8.16 29.03 7.66
CA VAL A 392 -8.43 28.27 8.91
C VAL A 392 -9.93 28.09 9.13
N ARG A 393 -10.73 29.10 8.81
CA ARG A 393 -12.20 29.07 8.93
C ARG A 393 -12.85 27.92 8.16
N ASP A 394 -12.28 27.50 7.04
CA ASP A 394 -12.87 26.45 6.19
C ASP A 394 -12.84 25.07 6.83
N PHE A 395 -12.02 24.92 7.87
CA PHE A 395 -11.84 23.68 8.61
C PHE A 395 -12.24 23.82 10.08
N ALA A 396 -12.72 25.00 10.50
CA ALA A 396 -12.99 25.36 11.90
C ALA A 396 -14.15 24.60 12.58
N GLY A 397 -14.82 23.68 11.88
CA GLY A 397 -15.88 22.84 12.47
C GLY A 397 -17.22 23.56 12.71
N VAL A 398 -17.45 24.71 12.07
CA VAL A 398 -18.62 25.59 12.33
C VAL A 398 -19.46 25.86 11.08
N SER A 399 -20.77 26.08 11.28
CA SER A 399 -21.71 26.50 10.25
C SER A 399 -21.37 27.84 9.59
N GLU A 400 -21.98 28.13 8.44
CA GLU A 400 -21.79 29.41 7.75
C GLU A 400 -22.04 30.58 8.73
N GLY A 401 -21.04 31.46 8.90
CA GLY A 401 -21.05 32.55 9.88
C GLY A 401 -20.39 32.25 11.25
N GLY A 402 -19.94 31.03 11.50
CA GLY A 402 -19.20 30.67 12.70
C GLY A 402 -17.80 31.29 12.74
N LYS A 403 -17.44 31.89 13.88
CA LYS A 403 -16.08 32.40 14.10
C LYS A 403 -15.11 31.23 14.23
N VAL A 404 -13.91 31.38 13.69
CA VAL A 404 -12.77 30.51 14.01
C VAL A 404 -12.68 30.38 15.53
N PRO A 405 -12.47 29.18 16.10
CA PRO A 405 -12.24 29.01 17.52
C PRO A 405 -11.23 30.04 18.01
N SER A 406 -11.61 30.79 19.05
CA SER A 406 -10.76 31.86 19.56
C SER A 406 -9.44 31.33 20.09
N GLU A 407 -9.46 30.14 20.69
CA GLU A 407 -8.29 29.46 21.26
C GLU A 407 -7.91 28.24 20.41
N MET A 408 -6.81 28.34 19.69
CA MET A 408 -6.23 27.23 18.91
C MET A 408 -4.87 26.87 19.46
N THR A 409 -4.43 25.64 19.23
CA THR A 409 -3.07 25.21 19.59
C THR A 409 -2.36 24.72 18.33
N PHE A 410 -1.13 25.17 18.15
CA PHE A 410 -0.22 24.67 17.13
C PHE A 410 0.74 23.67 17.79
N GLY A 411 0.53 22.40 17.49
CA GLY A 411 1.36 21.30 17.98
C GLY A 411 2.45 20.94 16.97
N LEU A 412 3.60 20.54 17.49
CA LEU A 412 4.76 20.06 16.76
C LEU A 412 5.16 18.73 17.38
N ALA A 413 5.43 17.73 16.54
CA ALA A 413 5.88 16.42 16.99
C ALA A 413 7.03 15.90 16.13
N TRP A 414 7.94 15.13 16.72
CA TRP A 414 9.05 14.48 16.02
C TRP A 414 9.54 13.23 16.76
N ASP A 415 9.95 12.22 16.00
CA ASP A 415 10.57 11.01 16.55
C ASP A 415 12.09 11.11 16.43
N VAL A 416 12.82 11.01 17.54
CA VAL A 416 14.28 10.96 17.50
C VAL A 416 14.79 9.54 17.24
N THR A 417 15.63 9.40 16.23
CA THR A 417 16.21 8.11 15.82
C THR A 417 17.58 7.89 16.45
N ASN A 418 18.04 6.64 16.48
CA ASN A 418 19.40 6.26 16.91
C ASN A 418 19.78 6.55 18.38
N GLY A 419 18.82 6.95 19.23
CA GLY A 419 19.04 7.17 20.66
C GLY A 419 19.90 8.39 20.99
N VAL A 420 20.09 9.29 20.03
CA VAL A 420 20.64 10.63 20.26
C VAL A 420 19.50 11.47 20.81
N ASN A 421 19.69 12.18 21.92
CA ASN A 421 18.68 13.14 22.35
C ASN A 421 18.94 14.48 21.64
N ILE A 422 17.94 15.00 20.93
CA ILE A 422 18.00 16.29 20.22
C ILE A 422 17.01 17.26 20.87
N ASP A 423 17.58 18.34 21.41
CA ASP A 423 16.86 19.44 22.04
C ASP A 423 16.31 20.39 20.96
N LEU A 424 15.05 20.17 20.56
CA LEU A 424 14.36 20.95 19.53
C LEU A 424 13.43 21.98 20.16
N ASP A 425 13.77 23.24 19.96
CA ASP A 425 13.02 24.38 20.45
C ASP A 425 12.06 24.90 19.39
N ALA A 426 10.77 24.93 19.73
CA ALA A 426 9.79 25.70 18.99
C ALA A 426 9.91 27.20 19.32
N SER A 427 9.64 28.06 18.35
CA SER A 427 9.66 29.51 18.56
C SER A 427 8.67 30.21 17.63
N VAL A 428 8.11 31.30 18.13
CA VAL A 428 7.09 32.08 17.45
C VAL A 428 7.60 33.49 17.20
N VAL A 429 7.50 33.95 15.95
CA VAL A 429 7.86 35.31 15.54
C VAL A 429 6.63 36.04 15.03
N CYS A 430 6.20 37.07 15.76
CA CYS A 430 5.15 37.98 15.33
C CYS A 430 5.76 39.11 14.49
N LEU A 431 5.31 39.24 13.25
CA LEU A 431 5.76 40.26 12.31
C LEU A 431 4.60 41.16 11.88
N SER A 432 4.91 42.44 11.69
CA SER A 432 4.00 43.39 11.05
C SER A 432 3.96 43.20 9.53
N GLN A 433 3.06 43.92 8.86
CA GLN A 433 2.95 43.90 7.40
C GLN A 433 4.26 44.23 6.68
N ASN A 434 5.10 45.09 7.27
CA ASN A 434 6.42 45.46 6.74
C ASN A 434 7.53 44.47 7.14
N LEU A 435 7.17 43.30 7.66
CA LEU A 435 8.09 42.27 8.19
C LEU A 435 8.97 42.77 9.36
N GLY A 436 8.54 43.83 10.03
CA GLY A 436 9.14 44.30 11.27
C GLY A 436 8.75 43.38 12.42
N VAL A 437 9.70 43.03 13.30
CA VAL A 437 9.40 42.19 14.47
C VAL A 437 8.57 43.00 15.45
N ALA A 438 7.35 42.53 15.71
CA ALA A 438 6.51 43.05 16.79
C ALA A 438 6.86 42.35 18.10
N GLU A 439 7.00 41.02 18.05
CA GLU A 439 7.21 40.21 19.24
C GLU A 439 7.84 38.85 18.89
N ILE A 440 8.54 38.24 19.86
CA ILE A 440 9.04 36.86 19.77
C ILE A 440 8.66 36.16 21.09
N VAL A 441 8.11 34.95 20.97
CA VAL A 441 7.73 34.04 22.07
C VAL A 441 8.48 32.72 21.87
N TYR A 442 9.12 32.22 22.93
CA TYR A 442 10.02 31.04 22.92
C TYR A 442 10.21 30.56 24.36
N TYR A 443 10.95 29.48 24.61
CA TYR A 443 11.16 28.94 25.97
C TYR A 443 11.62 29.98 27.02
N GLY A 444 12.48 30.93 26.61
CA GLY A 444 12.98 31.99 27.49
C GLY A 444 11.97 33.11 27.76
N ARG A 445 10.83 33.09 27.06
CA ARG A 445 9.71 34.03 27.18
C ARG A 445 8.41 33.35 26.79
N LEU A 446 7.81 32.66 27.74
CA LEU A 446 6.66 31.77 27.53
C LEU A 446 5.35 32.47 27.16
N ASN A 447 5.23 33.79 27.30
CA ASN A 447 4.00 34.51 27.03
C ASN A 447 4.28 35.77 26.19
N SER A 448 3.37 36.07 25.26
CA SER A 448 3.30 37.39 24.64
C SER A 448 2.85 38.45 25.67
N ASN A 449 3.12 39.72 25.39
CA ASN A 449 2.84 40.84 26.30
C ASN A 449 1.36 40.97 26.68
N ASN A 450 0.46 40.64 25.74
CA ASN A 450 -0.99 40.67 25.91
C ASN A 450 -1.57 39.28 26.24
N GLY A 451 -0.74 38.24 26.35
CA GLY A 451 -1.16 36.87 26.62
C GLY A 451 -1.89 36.16 25.47
N SER A 452 -1.89 36.72 24.24
CA SER A 452 -2.51 36.08 23.08
C SER A 452 -1.72 34.89 22.52
N ILE A 453 -0.46 34.73 22.92
CA ILE A 453 0.38 33.58 22.56
C ILE A 453 1.04 33.05 23.82
N ARG A 454 0.93 31.74 24.06
CA ARG A 454 1.59 31.05 25.18
C ARG A 454 2.36 29.84 24.67
N HIS A 455 3.64 29.76 25.00
CA HIS A 455 4.49 28.59 24.79
C HIS A 455 4.22 27.54 25.88
N GLY A 456 4.16 26.26 25.51
CA GLY A 456 3.82 25.15 26.41
C GLY A 456 4.90 24.83 27.45
N GLY A 457 6.17 24.88 27.05
CA GLY A 457 7.31 24.49 27.89
C GLY A 457 8.58 24.43 27.06
N ASP A 458 9.59 23.70 27.50
CA ASP A 458 10.73 23.27 26.69
C ASP A 458 10.85 21.77 26.94
N GLU A 459 10.43 20.94 25.98
CA GLU A 459 10.54 19.48 26.07
C GLU A 459 11.81 18.97 25.39
N ARG A 460 12.77 18.62 26.24
CA ARG A 460 14.16 18.34 25.87
C ARG A 460 14.44 16.93 25.38
N GLU A 461 13.46 16.04 25.41
CA GLU A 461 13.67 14.61 25.17
C GLU A 461 12.92 14.07 23.96
N GLY A 462 11.88 14.76 23.47
CA GLY A 462 11.09 14.29 22.31
C GLY A 462 10.37 12.94 22.54
N ASP A 463 10.10 12.61 23.80
CA ASP A 463 9.52 11.33 24.24
C ASP A 463 8.04 11.49 24.70
N GLU A 464 7.44 12.68 24.55
CA GLU A 464 6.05 12.91 24.96
C GLU A 464 5.10 12.16 24.02
N LYS A 465 4.11 11.47 24.58
CA LYS A 465 3.03 10.90 23.76
C LYS A 465 2.16 12.03 23.21
N GLY A 466 2.31 12.35 21.93
CA GLY A 466 1.52 13.39 21.26
C GLY A 466 2.45 14.43 20.65
N ASP A 467 2.14 15.71 20.87
CA ASP A 467 2.98 16.81 20.40
C ASP A 467 4.05 17.12 21.45
N ASP A 468 5.32 17.10 21.03
CA ASP A 468 6.48 17.47 21.85
C ASP A 468 6.46 18.94 22.24
N GLU A 469 6.03 19.82 21.32
CA GLU A 469 5.93 21.25 21.56
C GLU A 469 4.55 21.80 21.20
N LYS A 470 4.02 22.67 22.07
CA LYS A 470 2.65 23.21 21.96
C LYS A 470 2.68 24.73 22.09
N ILE A 471 2.14 25.42 21.08
CA ILE A 471 1.94 26.87 21.11
C ILE A 471 0.43 27.17 21.16
N HIS A 472 -0.04 27.75 22.25
CA HIS A 472 -1.43 28.18 22.38
C HIS A 472 -1.62 29.59 21.84
N LEU A 473 -2.71 29.80 21.10
CA LEU A 473 -3.00 31.01 20.34
C LEU A 473 -4.44 31.47 20.62
N SER A 474 -4.58 32.65 21.22
CA SER A 474 -5.86 33.38 21.28
C SER A 474 -5.96 34.31 20.05
N LEU A 475 -6.44 33.80 18.92
CA LEU A 475 -6.42 34.49 17.63
C LEU A 475 -7.19 35.83 17.62
N ASP A 476 -8.20 35.95 18.47
CA ASP A 476 -9.02 37.16 18.67
C ASP A 476 -8.32 38.25 19.48
N LYS A 477 -7.29 37.89 20.27
CA LYS A 477 -6.48 38.82 21.07
C LYS A 477 -5.20 39.25 20.36
N ILE A 478 -4.86 38.63 19.22
CA ILE A 478 -3.66 38.99 18.46
C ILE A 478 -3.78 40.45 17.97
N PRO A 479 -2.83 41.33 18.29
CA PRO A 479 -2.91 42.74 17.93
C PRO A 479 -3.02 42.98 16.42
N ASP A 480 -3.79 43.99 15.99
CA ASP A 480 -4.03 44.28 14.57
C ASP A 480 -2.75 44.63 13.79
N ASN A 481 -1.70 45.09 14.47
CA ASN A 481 -0.41 45.38 13.85
C ASN A 481 0.44 44.13 13.59
N VAL A 482 0.01 42.94 14.05
CA VAL A 482 0.61 41.65 13.75
C VAL A 482 -0.11 41.05 12.54
N GLU A 483 0.65 40.90 11.45
CA GLU A 483 0.16 40.36 10.19
C GLU A 483 0.54 38.89 10.00
N TYR A 484 1.70 38.50 10.55
CA TYR A 484 2.27 37.16 10.42
C TYR A 484 2.69 36.62 11.78
N ILE A 485 2.39 35.35 12.04
CA ILE A 485 2.85 34.56 13.18
C ILE A 485 3.63 33.38 12.58
N GLY A 486 4.96 33.52 12.50
CA GLY A 486 5.83 32.49 11.95
C GLY A 486 6.28 31.51 13.02
N PHE A 487 6.33 30.23 12.67
CA PHE A 487 6.80 29.14 13.53
C PHE A 487 8.14 28.62 13.02
N VAL A 488 9.12 28.56 13.91
CA VAL A 488 10.48 28.08 13.62
C VAL A 488 10.86 27.05 14.66
N ILE A 489 11.48 25.96 14.22
CA ILE A 489 12.12 24.97 15.08
C ILE A 489 13.63 25.09 14.92
N ASN A 490 14.38 24.99 16.00
CA ASN A 490 15.84 25.02 16.00
C ASN A 490 16.40 24.01 17.01
N SER A 491 17.52 23.40 16.66
CA SER A 491 18.29 22.55 17.56
C SER A 491 19.15 23.44 18.44
N TYR A 492 18.78 23.59 19.71
CA TYR A 492 19.47 24.50 20.63
C TYR A 492 20.91 24.05 20.89
N SER A 493 21.08 22.73 21.05
CA SER A 493 22.38 22.07 21.16
C SER A 493 23.23 22.26 19.88
N GLY A 494 22.58 22.49 18.74
CA GLY A 494 23.20 22.61 17.42
C GLY A 494 23.51 21.27 16.76
N GLN A 495 22.87 20.18 17.22
CA GLN A 495 22.84 18.91 16.50
C GLN A 495 22.11 19.08 15.17
N GLU A 496 22.60 18.41 14.14
CA GLU A 496 21.93 18.34 12.85
C GLU A 496 20.62 17.53 12.99
N LEU A 497 19.62 17.89 12.18
CA LEU A 497 18.28 17.29 12.21
C LEU A 497 18.21 15.95 11.47
N ASP A 498 19.36 15.35 11.14
CA ASP A 498 19.52 14.10 10.38
C ASP A 498 18.94 12.89 11.13
N ASP A 499 18.97 12.93 12.46
CA ASP A 499 18.41 11.90 13.32
C ASP A 499 16.94 12.14 13.67
N VAL A 500 16.29 13.16 13.09
CA VAL A 500 14.85 13.42 13.27
C VAL A 500 14.04 12.66 12.22
N SER A 501 13.01 11.95 12.65
CA SER A 501 12.05 11.26 11.78
C SER A 501 10.61 11.65 12.10
N LYS A 502 9.68 11.45 11.16
CA LYS A 502 8.24 11.72 11.32
C LYS A 502 7.89 13.10 11.89
N ALA A 503 8.70 14.11 11.58
CA ALA A 503 8.41 15.48 11.98
C ALA A 503 7.04 15.91 11.42
N SER A 504 6.17 16.42 12.28
CA SER A 504 4.83 16.84 11.92
C SER A 504 4.41 18.08 12.67
N CYS A 505 3.44 18.80 12.10
CA CYS A 505 2.76 19.88 12.77
C CYS A 505 1.28 19.85 12.48
N HIS A 506 0.50 20.39 13.40
CA HIS A 506 -0.94 20.51 13.23
C HIS A 506 -1.48 21.73 13.98
N LEU A 507 -2.60 22.24 13.49
CA LEU A 507 -3.38 23.26 14.15
C LEU A 507 -4.69 22.62 14.60
N PHE A 508 -4.99 22.65 15.89
CA PHE A 508 -6.16 22.02 16.46
C PHE A 508 -6.94 22.96 17.39
N ASP A 509 -8.22 22.64 17.58
CA ASP A 509 -9.08 23.34 18.54
C ASP A 509 -8.67 22.96 19.97
N SER A 510 -8.37 23.96 20.80
CA SER A 510 -7.82 23.70 22.15
C SER A 510 -8.83 23.07 23.11
N TYR A 511 -10.12 23.10 22.78
CA TYR A 511 -11.19 22.52 23.60
C TYR A 511 -11.59 21.14 23.11
N THR A 512 -11.85 20.98 21.81
CA THR A 512 -12.28 19.67 21.27
C THR A 512 -11.11 18.73 21.01
N LEU A 513 -9.88 19.26 20.94
CA LEU A 513 -8.67 18.54 20.55
C LEU A 513 -8.75 17.95 19.13
N GLU A 514 -9.67 18.47 18.31
CA GLU A 514 -9.80 18.06 16.92
C GLU A 514 -8.85 18.86 16.03
N ASP A 515 -8.10 18.14 15.21
CA ASP A 515 -7.26 18.74 14.18
C ASP A 515 -8.11 19.52 13.18
N ARG A 516 -7.59 20.67 12.77
CA ARG A 516 -8.16 21.54 11.74
C ARG A 516 -7.25 21.59 10.53
N ALA A 517 -5.95 21.47 10.74
CA ALA A 517 -4.97 21.29 9.68
C ALA A 517 -3.80 20.44 10.18
N ARG A 518 -3.23 19.60 9.31
CA ARG A 518 -2.08 18.74 9.61
C ARG A 518 -1.08 18.75 8.46
N TYR A 519 0.19 18.74 8.80
CA TYR A 519 1.30 18.52 7.89
C TYR A 519 2.23 17.47 8.48
N VAL A 520 2.59 16.46 7.68
CA VAL A 520 3.56 15.42 8.05
C VAL A 520 4.71 15.46 7.06
N MET A 521 5.93 15.39 7.58
CA MET A 521 7.15 15.32 6.78
C MET A 521 7.74 13.91 6.87
N SER A 522 7.26 13.03 6.02
CA SER A 522 7.71 11.63 5.95
C SER A 522 9.13 11.44 5.38
N ASN A 523 9.67 12.45 4.67
CA ASN A 523 11.01 12.40 4.08
C ASN A 523 11.94 13.46 4.69
N CYS A 524 12.42 13.17 5.89
CA CYS A 524 13.30 14.07 6.66
C CYS A 524 14.69 14.27 6.04
N LYS A 525 15.03 13.64 4.91
CA LYS A 525 16.29 13.91 4.19
C LYS A 525 16.46 15.37 3.77
N ALA A 526 15.37 16.12 3.65
CA ALA A 526 15.43 17.55 3.42
C ALA A 526 16.04 18.33 4.60
N LEU A 527 16.03 17.73 5.79
CA LEU A 527 16.65 18.25 7.00
C LEU A 527 18.12 17.83 7.15
N ASP A 528 18.63 16.93 6.29
CA ASP A 528 20.03 16.48 6.34
C ASP A 528 20.98 17.70 6.34
N LYS A 529 21.90 17.74 7.31
CA LYS A 529 22.89 18.78 7.57
C LYS A 529 22.33 20.14 7.95
N HIS A 530 21.07 20.22 8.37
CA HIS A 530 20.43 21.46 8.83
C HIS A 530 20.22 21.41 10.33
N THR A 531 20.17 22.58 10.97
CA THR A 531 19.99 22.71 12.43
C THR A 531 18.68 23.42 12.79
N ALA A 532 17.93 23.90 11.80
CA ALA A 532 16.67 24.58 11.98
C ALA A 532 15.69 24.31 10.84
N LEU A 533 14.41 24.57 11.10
CA LEU A 533 13.32 24.45 10.14
C LEU A 533 12.38 25.65 10.31
N VAL A 534 12.16 26.40 9.22
CA VAL A 534 11.04 27.33 9.13
C VAL A 534 9.81 26.53 8.77
N VAL A 535 8.97 26.23 9.76
CA VAL A 535 7.85 25.29 9.65
C VAL A 535 6.74 25.90 8.79
N GLY A 536 6.23 27.05 9.19
CA GLY A 536 5.05 27.64 8.60
C GLY A 536 4.70 28.98 9.21
N CYS A 537 3.57 29.53 8.78
CA CYS A 537 3.10 30.84 9.19
C CYS A 537 1.57 30.88 9.23
N LEU A 538 1.02 31.41 10.31
CA LEU A 538 -0.34 31.96 10.30
C LEU A 538 -0.27 33.41 9.83
N TYR A 539 -1.08 33.77 8.84
CA TYR A 539 -1.11 35.12 8.30
C TYR A 539 -2.54 35.61 8.12
N ARG A 540 -2.73 36.94 8.24
CA ARG A 540 -4.00 37.58 7.90
C ARG A 540 -4.09 37.78 6.39
N ASP A 541 -5.13 37.24 5.76
CA ASP A 541 -5.39 37.56 4.36
C ASP A 541 -6.01 38.97 4.25
N ARG A 542 -5.30 39.87 3.57
CA ARG A 542 -5.77 41.23 3.27
C ARG A 542 -6.30 41.38 1.85
N SER A 543 -6.34 40.29 1.09
CA SER A 543 -6.90 40.27 -0.25
C SER A 543 -8.41 40.57 -0.23
N ALA A 544 -8.95 41.00 -1.38
CA ALA A 544 -10.34 41.44 -1.51
C ALA A 544 -11.39 40.34 -1.19
N PHE A 545 -10.98 39.08 -1.09
CA PHE A 545 -11.89 37.92 -1.00
C PHE A 545 -12.10 37.40 0.43
N ALA A 546 -11.23 37.75 1.39
CA ALA A 546 -11.26 37.23 2.77
C ALA A 546 -10.63 38.22 3.75
N LYS A 547 -11.10 39.48 3.74
CA LYS A 547 -10.50 40.58 4.52
C LYS A 547 -10.47 40.23 6.01
N ASP A 548 -9.26 40.10 6.56
CA ASP A 548 -8.96 39.86 7.97
C ASP A 548 -9.20 38.42 8.49
N GLU A 549 -9.19 37.43 7.58
CA GLU A 549 -9.24 36.01 7.96
C GLU A 549 -7.84 35.43 8.21
N TRP A 550 -7.73 34.50 9.17
CA TRP A 550 -6.50 33.74 9.41
C TRP A 550 -6.35 32.60 8.40
N CYS A 551 -5.16 32.53 7.80
CA CYS A 551 -4.73 31.45 6.91
C CYS A 551 -3.49 30.78 7.47
N LEU A 552 -3.39 29.46 7.32
CA LEU A 552 -2.19 28.69 7.67
C LEU A 552 -1.44 28.36 6.39
N TRP A 553 -0.14 28.65 6.36
CA TRP A 553 0.78 28.32 5.27
C TRP A 553 1.92 27.44 5.80
N ILE A 554 2.16 26.28 5.16
CA ILE A 554 3.30 25.43 5.43
C ILE A 554 4.47 25.85 4.53
N ILE A 555 5.54 26.35 5.14
CA ILE A 555 6.76 26.78 4.44
C ILE A 555 7.70 25.58 4.28
N SER A 556 7.97 24.87 5.37
CA SER A 556 8.85 23.72 5.45
C SER A 556 10.21 23.92 4.73
N GLU A 557 10.91 25.00 5.09
CA GLU A 557 12.24 25.35 4.56
C GLU A 557 13.32 25.04 5.61
N ALA A 558 14.20 24.09 5.30
CA ALA A 558 15.34 23.76 6.14
C ALA A 558 16.32 24.95 6.20
N ALA A 559 16.91 25.18 7.37
CA ALA A 559 17.72 26.36 7.66
C ALA A 559 18.87 26.03 8.63
N GLN A 560 19.68 27.03 8.94
CA GLN A 560 20.77 26.93 9.91
C GLN A 560 20.53 27.90 11.04
N GLY A 561 20.69 27.46 12.29
CA GLY A 561 20.46 28.30 13.45
C GLY A 561 20.32 27.49 14.73
N LYS A 562 20.72 28.09 15.85
CA LYS A 562 20.48 27.54 17.19
C LYS A 562 19.36 28.25 17.93
N THR A 563 18.95 29.40 17.41
CA THR A 563 17.93 30.24 18.00
C THR A 563 17.05 30.86 16.93
N VAL A 564 15.82 31.22 17.31
CA VAL A 564 14.89 31.96 16.44
C VAL A 564 15.47 33.23 15.81
N LYS A 565 16.47 33.86 16.44
CA LYS A 565 17.13 35.07 15.89
C LYS A 565 17.93 34.76 14.64
N ASP A 566 18.53 33.57 14.55
CA ASP A 566 19.31 33.12 13.41
C ASP A 566 18.40 32.95 12.18
N ASN A 567 17.18 32.46 12.39
CA ASN A 567 16.21 32.14 11.33
C ASN A 567 15.22 33.25 11.00
N LEU A 568 15.31 34.41 11.65
CA LEU A 568 14.48 35.57 11.32
C LEU A 568 14.69 36.01 9.87
N GLY A 569 15.92 35.89 9.36
CA GLY A 569 16.24 36.17 7.96
C GLY A 569 15.55 35.21 7.00
N ASP A 570 15.51 33.92 7.33
CA ASP A 570 14.89 32.87 6.53
C ASP A 570 13.38 33.02 6.49
N LEU A 571 12.73 33.21 7.65
CA LEU A 571 11.30 33.47 7.72
C LEU A 571 10.90 34.71 6.90
N ARG A 572 11.65 35.81 7.03
CA ARG A 572 11.40 37.03 6.24
C ARG A 572 11.59 36.79 4.74
N ARG A 573 12.56 35.96 4.35
CA ARG A 573 12.79 35.62 2.94
C ARG A 573 11.60 34.85 2.38
N ALA A 574 11.11 33.84 3.11
CA ALA A 574 9.90 33.10 2.72
C ALA A 574 8.70 34.05 2.58
N LEU A 575 8.44 34.90 3.58
CA LEU A 575 7.31 35.84 3.56
C LEU A 575 7.41 36.92 2.47
N LYS A 576 8.63 37.32 2.05
CA LYS A 576 8.82 38.27 0.94
C LYS A 576 8.34 37.74 -0.40
N HIS A 577 8.38 36.42 -0.61
CA HIS A 577 7.80 35.79 -1.80
C HIS A 577 6.26 35.81 -1.77
N GLY A 578 5.68 36.17 -0.62
CA GLY A 578 4.25 36.20 -0.37
C GLY A 578 3.69 34.81 -0.10
N PRO A 579 2.77 34.65 0.86
CA PRO A 579 2.06 33.39 1.01
C PRO A 579 1.29 33.08 -0.30
N PRO A 580 1.18 31.81 -0.69
CA PRO A 580 0.39 31.43 -1.85
C PRO A 580 -1.09 31.70 -1.59
N LYS A 581 -1.88 31.75 -2.67
CA LYS A 581 -3.33 31.85 -2.55
C LYS A 581 -3.83 30.60 -1.79
N PRO A 582 -4.56 30.76 -0.68
CA PRO A 582 -5.04 29.62 0.08
C PRO A 582 -6.06 28.83 -0.76
N ILE A 583 -6.02 27.51 -0.62
CA ILE A 583 -7.08 26.64 -1.13
C ILE A 583 -8.32 26.94 -0.29
N LEU A 584 -9.37 27.40 -0.96
CA LEU A 584 -10.65 27.70 -0.33
C LEU A 584 -11.56 26.49 -0.48
N GLN A 585 -12.21 26.10 0.61
CA GLN A 585 -13.31 25.15 0.53
C GLN A 585 -14.60 25.90 0.18
N PRO A 586 -15.45 25.33 -0.68
CA PRO A 586 -16.77 25.89 -0.91
C PRO A 586 -17.57 25.88 0.41
N PRO A 587 -18.50 26.84 0.59
CA PRO A 587 -19.45 26.77 1.68
C PRO A 587 -20.18 25.43 1.67
N ILE A 588 -20.42 24.88 2.84
CA ILE A 588 -21.21 23.67 3.04
C ILE A 588 -22.68 24.09 2.94
N GLU A 589 -23.43 23.48 2.02
CA GLU A 589 -24.87 23.71 1.89
C GLU A 589 -25.59 23.27 3.19
N GLU A 590 -26.59 24.04 3.65
CA GLU A 590 -27.29 23.73 4.91
C GLU A 590 -28.05 22.38 4.87
N ASP A 591 -28.43 21.93 3.68
CA ASP A 591 -29.23 20.72 3.44
C ASP A 591 -28.44 19.59 2.74
N ILE A 592 -27.16 19.38 3.08
CA ILE A 592 -26.38 18.29 2.48
C ILE A 592 -27.05 16.93 2.77
N VAL A 593 -27.42 16.24 1.69
CA VAL A 593 -27.89 14.86 1.72
C VAL A 593 -26.73 13.94 1.36
N PHE A 594 -26.20 13.22 2.35
CA PHE A 594 -25.17 12.23 2.12
C PHE A 594 -25.76 10.95 1.52
N ASN A 595 -25.13 10.42 0.48
CA ASN A 595 -25.50 9.15 -0.12
C ASN A 595 -25.32 8.00 0.89
N PRO A 596 -26.32 7.15 1.13
CA PRO A 596 -26.17 6.02 2.05
C PRO A 596 -25.16 5.00 1.49
N MET A 597 -24.65 4.13 2.37
CA MET A 597 -23.87 2.96 1.94
C MET A 597 -24.67 2.16 0.90
N PRO A 598 -24.08 1.77 -0.24
CA PRO A 598 -24.77 0.95 -1.23
C PRO A 598 -25.34 -0.33 -0.63
N GLU A 599 -26.50 -0.76 -1.13
CA GLU A 599 -27.11 -2.00 -0.67
C GLU A 599 -26.14 -3.19 -0.91
N PRO A 600 -25.92 -4.04 0.12
CA PRO A 600 -24.94 -5.12 0.01
C PRO A 600 -25.44 -6.23 -0.92
N ILE A 601 -24.62 -6.57 -1.90
CA ILE A 601 -24.82 -7.66 -2.86
C ILE A 601 -23.73 -8.71 -2.60
N PRO A 602 -23.99 -9.76 -1.80
CA PRO A 602 -23.01 -10.80 -1.54
C PRO A 602 -22.55 -11.47 -2.83
N VAL A 603 -21.24 -11.70 -2.95
CA VAL A 603 -20.68 -12.50 -4.04
C VAL A 603 -21.16 -13.95 -3.90
N ALA A 604 -21.64 -14.55 -4.99
CA ALA A 604 -22.11 -15.93 -4.97
C ALA A 604 -20.94 -16.92 -4.85
N ASP A 605 -21.15 -18.02 -4.13
CA ASP A 605 -20.12 -19.07 -3.96
C ASP A 605 -19.61 -19.61 -5.31
N ALA A 606 -20.50 -19.68 -6.30
CA ALA A 606 -20.18 -20.07 -7.68
C ALA A 606 -19.06 -19.22 -8.32
N ASP A 607 -19.00 -17.93 -8.01
CA ASP A 607 -18.00 -16.99 -8.56
C ASP A 607 -16.62 -17.12 -7.88
N ILE A 608 -16.56 -17.82 -6.74
CA ILE A 608 -15.36 -17.99 -5.91
C ILE A 608 -14.68 -19.34 -6.19
N HIS A 609 -15.37 -20.27 -6.86
CA HIS A 609 -14.91 -21.65 -7.01
C HIS A 609 -13.72 -21.84 -7.96
N VAL A 610 -12.93 -22.87 -7.62
CA VAL A 610 -11.86 -23.40 -8.47
C VAL A 610 -12.50 -24.36 -9.48
N VAL A 611 -12.34 -24.07 -10.77
CA VAL A 611 -12.91 -24.87 -11.86
C VAL A 611 -11.77 -25.60 -12.57
N PRO A 612 -11.95 -26.87 -12.99
CA PRO A 612 -11.02 -27.53 -13.89
C PRO A 612 -10.76 -26.66 -15.11
N LEU A 613 -9.48 -26.46 -15.45
CA LEU A 613 -9.11 -25.44 -16.43
C LEU A 613 -9.71 -25.74 -17.82
N HIS A 614 -9.78 -27.01 -18.19
CA HIS A 614 -10.39 -27.48 -19.44
C HIS A 614 -11.92 -27.26 -19.53
N GLU A 615 -12.60 -26.96 -18.43
CA GLU A 615 -14.04 -26.67 -18.38
C GLU A 615 -14.32 -25.15 -18.41
N MET A 616 -13.28 -24.30 -18.44
CA MET A 616 -13.45 -22.84 -18.47
C MET A 616 -13.61 -22.32 -19.91
N GLU A 617 -14.83 -21.88 -20.25
CA GLU A 617 -15.22 -21.45 -21.60
C GLU A 617 -14.47 -20.21 -22.14
N ASP A 618 -13.87 -19.38 -21.28
CA ASP A 618 -13.29 -18.07 -21.65
C ASP A 618 -11.75 -17.99 -21.67
N ILE A 619 -11.04 -19.09 -21.36
CA ILE A 619 -9.57 -19.07 -21.23
C ILE A 619 -8.87 -19.36 -22.55
N TYR A 620 -9.52 -20.11 -23.43
CA TYR A 620 -8.96 -20.60 -24.69
C TYR A 620 -9.42 -19.81 -25.92
N VAL A 621 -10.34 -18.87 -25.75
CA VAL A 621 -10.81 -18.00 -26.83
C VAL A 621 -9.83 -16.85 -27.00
N GLN A 622 -8.59 -17.17 -27.42
CA GLN A 622 -7.66 -16.32 -28.18
C GLN A 622 -6.28 -16.98 -28.22
N PHE A 623 -6.13 -17.96 -29.11
CA PHE A 623 -4.85 -18.29 -29.74
C PHE A 623 -4.62 -17.38 -30.95
#